data_AF-A0A3D0TG23-F1
#
_entry.id   AF-A0A3D0TG23-F1
#
_cell.length_a   1.000
_cell.length_b   1.000
_cell.length_c   1.000
_cell.angle_alpha   90.00
_cell.angle_beta   90.00
_cell.angle_gamma   90.00
#
_symmetry.space_group_name_H-M   'P 1'
#
loop_
_entity.id
_entity.type
_entity.pdbx_description
1 polymer ?
#
loop_
_entity_poly.entity_id
_entity_poly.type
_entity_poly.pdbx_seq_one_letter_code
_entity_poly.pdbx_strand_id
1 'polypeptide(L)' 'MQIPVALERLVFEFSRFPGVGRKTAQRLAFNILRYTTEETQNLTDALTQVKEQIR' A
#
# COMPACT_ATOMS: atom_id res chain seq x y z
N MET A 1 15.35 12.09 -7.46
CA MET A 1 13.94 11.98 -7.88
C MET A 1 13.07 12.32 -6.70
N GLN A 2 12.24 13.36 -6.82
CA GLN A 2 11.28 13.72 -5.78
C GLN A 2 10.01 12.90 -6.01
N ILE A 3 9.62 12.10 -5.03
CA ILE A 3 8.41 11.28 -5.08
C ILE A 3 7.27 12.10 -4.46
N PRO A 4 6.02 12.07 -4.99
CA PRO A 4 4.91 12.75 -4.35
C PRO A 4 4.71 12.28 -2.90
N VAL A 5 4.40 13.21 -1.99
CA VAL A 5 4.22 12.94 -0.55
C VAL A 5 3.25 11.78 -0.28
N ALA A 6 2.18 11.69 -1.07
CA ALA A 6 1.21 10.59 -0.98
C ALA A 6 1.84 9.22 -1.25
N LEU A 7 2.73 9.11 -2.23
CA LEU A 7 3.41 7.86 -2.55
C LEU A 7 4.47 7.51 -1.50
N GLU A 8 5.20 8.51 -0.96
CA GLU A 8 6.14 8.27 0.14
C GLU A 8 5.45 7.69 1.38
N ARG A 9 4.26 8.21 1.71
CA ARG A 9 3.44 7.67 2.81
C ARG A 9 3.07 6.20 2.56
N LEU A 10 2.65 5.86 1.35
CA LEU A 10 2.31 4.47 1.00
C LEU A 10 3.53 3.54 1.11
N VAL A 11 4.70 3.99 0.65
CA VAL A 11 5.96 3.27 0.81
C VAL A 11 6.28 3.04 2.28
N PHE A 12 6.10 4.06 3.12
CA PHE A 12 6.33 3.93 4.55
C PHE A 12 5.40 2.87 5.16
N GLU A 13 4.09 2.91 4.91
CA GLU A 13 3.15 1.93 5.46
C GLU A 13 3.46 0.50 5.01
N PHE A 14 3.75 0.27 3.73
CA PHE A 14 4.15 -1.05 3.23
C PHE A 14 5.45 -1.56 3.85
N SER A 15 6.39 -0.67 4.19
CA SER A 15 7.65 -1.06 4.84
C SER A 15 7.49 -1.55 6.28
N ARG A 16 6.31 -1.37 6.88
CA ARG A 16 6.01 -1.85 8.24
C ARG A 16 5.62 -3.33 8.25
N PHE A 17 5.35 -3.94 7.10
CA PHE A 17 5.03 -5.35 7.02
C PHE A 17 6.28 -6.22 7.29
N PRO A 18 6.14 -7.31 8.05
CA PRO A 18 7.25 -8.21 8.32
C PRO A 18 7.78 -8.79 6.99
N GLY A 19 9.09 -8.69 6.78
CA GLY A 19 9.76 -9.15 5.55
C GLY A 19 9.71 -8.16 4.37
N VAL A 20 9.08 -6.98 4.52
CA VAL A 20 9.02 -5.96 3.46
C VAL A 20 9.98 -4.81 3.73
N GLY A 21 11.17 -4.87 3.11
CA GLY A 21 12.13 -3.76 3.15
C GLY A 21 11.76 -2.58 2.24
N ARG A 22 12.39 -1.41 2.45
CA ARG A 22 12.11 -0.15 1.71
C ARG A 22 12.06 -0.32 0.19
N LYS A 23 12.99 -1.04 -0.42
CA LYS A 23 13.02 -1.29 -1.88
C LYS A 23 11.81 -2.11 -2.36
N THR A 24 11.38 -3.08 -1.57
CA THR A 24 10.18 -3.89 -1.87
C THR A 24 8.92 -3.05 -1.65
N ALA A 25 8.84 -2.29 -0.56
CA ALA A 25 7.73 -1.37 -0.31
C ALA A 25 7.56 -0.33 -1.44
N GLN A 26 8.66 0.24 -1.94
CA GLN A 26 8.65 1.11 -3.12
C GLN A 26 8.07 0.40 -4.34
N ARG A 27 8.52 -0.83 -4.64
CA ARG A 27 7.99 -1.60 -5.78
C ARG A 27 6.49 -1.86 -5.65
N LEU A 28 6.01 -2.20 -4.46
CA LEU A 28 4.57 -2.39 -4.19
C LEU A 28 3.81 -1.08 -4.39
N ALA A 29 4.28 0.03 -3.81
CA ALA A 29 3.64 1.34 -3.93
C ALA A 29 3.57 1.83 -5.39
N PHE A 30 4.64 1.63 -6.17
CA PHE A 30 4.63 1.95 -7.60
C PHE A 30 3.68 1.05 -8.40
N ASN A 31 3.45 -0.20 -7.97
CA ASN A 31 2.46 -1.06 -8.61
C ASN A 31 1.04 -0.51 -8.44
N ILE A 32 0.72 0.06 -7.26
CA ILE A 32 -0.59 0.69 -7.01
C ILE A 32 -0.89 1.84 -7.98
N LEU A 33 0.12 2.56 -8.48
CA LEU A 33 -0.11 3.61 -9.50
C LEU A 33 -0.68 3.08 -10.82
N ARG A 34 -0.60 1.76 -11.06
CA ARG A 34 -1.16 1.10 -12.24
C ARG A 34 -2.57 0.55 -12.00
N TYR A 35 -3.05 0.60 -10.76
CA TYR A 35 -4.36 0.07 -10.40
C TYR A 35 -5.44 1.03 -10.90
N THR A 36 -6.56 0.45 -11.30
CA THR A 36 -7.81 1.18 -11.46
C THR A 36 -8.34 1.64 -10.11
N THR A 37 -9.30 2.57 -10.13
CA THR A 37 -10.01 3.01 -8.93
C THR A 37 -10.67 1.84 -8.20
N GLU A 38 -11.26 0.90 -8.94
CA GLU A 38 -11.91 -0.28 -8.38
C GLU A 38 -10.93 -1.22 -7.68
N GLU A 39 -9.78 -1.53 -8.30
CA GLU A 39 -8.74 -2.35 -7.68
C GLU A 39 -8.17 -1.70 -6.41
N THR A 40 -8.01 -0.38 -6.42
CA THR A 40 -7.56 0.38 -5.24
C THR A 40 -8.59 0.33 -4.12
N GLN A 41 -9.87 0.46 -4.45
CA GLN A 41 -10.96 0.38 -3.49
C GLN A 41 -11.04 -1.04 -2.88
N ASN A 42 -11.02 -2.07 -3.72
CA ASN A 42 -11.06 -3.47 -3.30
C ASN A 42 -9.92 -3.81 -2.32
N LEU A 43 -8.69 -3.33 -2.56
CA LEU A 43 -7.57 -3.50 -1.65
C LEU A 43 -7.81 -2.80 -0.30
N THR A 44 -8.32 -1.57 -0.34
CA THR A 44 -8.59 -0.76 0.87
C THR A 44 -9.70 -1.40 1.71
N ASP A 45 -10.74 -1.90 1.06
CA ASP A 45 -11.85 -2.59 1.71
C ASP A 45 -11.39 -3.89 2.35
N ALA A 46 -10.57 -4.68 1.66
CA ALA A 46 -10.01 -5.92 2.23
C ALA A 46 -9.17 -5.66 3.50
N LEU A 47 -8.35 -4.60 3.51
CA LEU A 47 -7.58 -4.21 4.69
C LEU A 47 -8.48 -3.80 5.86
N THR A 48 -9.53 -3.03 5.56
CA THR A 48 -10.50 -2.54 6.56
C THR A 48 -11.31 -3.70 7.14
N GLN A 49 -11.83 -4.57 6.28
CA GLN A 49 -12.62 -5.72 6.66
C GLN A 49 -11.87 -6.68 7.58
N VAL A 50 -10.59 -6.97 7.31
CA VAL A 50 -9.75 -7.78 8.21
C VAL A 50 -9.68 -7.14 9.60
N LYS A 51 -9.52 -5.81 9.67
CA LYS A 51 -9.41 -5.11 10.95
C LYS A 51 -10.73 -5.09 11.73
N GLU A 52 -11.85 -5.13 11.04
CA GLU A 52 -13.19 -5.13 11.62
C GLU A 52 -13.66 -6.53 12.03
N GLN A 53 -13.41 -7.54 11.21
CA GLN A 53 -13.98 -8.89 11.36
C GLN A 53 -13.11 -9.86 12.15
N ILE A 54 -11.78 -9.73 12.10
CA ILE A 54 -10.84 -10.68 12.73
C ILE A 54 -10.36 -10.14 14.10
N ARG A 55 -10.95 -9.05 14.59
CA ARG A 55 -10.51 -8.37 15.81
C ARG A 55 -10.76 -9.16 17.09
#